data_AF-A0A6G7ZBN0-F1
#
_entry.id   AF-A0A6G7ZBN0-F1
#
_cell.length_a   1.000
_cell.length_b   1.000
_cell.length_c   1.000
_cell.angle_alpha   90.00
_cell.angle_beta   90.00
_cell.angle_gamma   90.00
#
_symmetry.space_group_name_H-M   'P 1'
#
loop_
_entity.id
_entity.type
_entity.pdbx_description
1 polymer ?
#
loop_
_entity_poly.entity_id
_entity_poly.type
_entity_poly.pdbx_seq_one_letter_code
_entity_poly.pdbx_strand_id
1 'polypeptide(L)'
;MSILVFLTACQSEQLDIQLKKDRYEVGELSTACDAVATVNNVAVSEIDTNNKTLIAGGKKISCSGSELNSLGEKILIFTGEKASKEFVITLEDTTPPTIHFDGKEIAVEVNNEFFNIHDLIKVTDNFDKNVKLSVDGAVDINSPGDYALSLIASDVSGNQTKKDVVVHVTEREKEIITVIEERPIYVDGSSSGSSSSNNGSSNQQNGETPSINKENKPAGREFLFSDGYNMQTAPSACESALIDAHRQGWGGRCERIGEGANIKGSRLVIFD
;
A
#
# COMPACT_ATOMS: atom_id res chain seq x y z
N MET A 1 -3.21 -89.39 -20.81
CA MET A 1 -2.70 -88.02 -21.03
C MET A 1 -3.69 -87.05 -20.41
N SER A 2 -3.47 -86.64 -19.16
CA SER A 2 -4.17 -85.48 -18.60
C SER A 2 -3.33 -84.25 -18.92
N ILE A 3 -3.87 -83.40 -19.80
CA ILE A 3 -3.27 -82.11 -20.12
C ILE A 3 -3.52 -81.20 -18.91
N LEU A 4 -2.47 -81.03 -18.11
CA LEU A 4 -2.42 -80.07 -17.03
C LEU A 4 -2.20 -78.68 -17.67
N VAL A 5 -3.29 -77.94 -17.87
CA VAL A 5 -3.24 -76.55 -18.35
C VAL A 5 -2.78 -75.68 -17.19
N PHE A 6 -1.49 -75.32 -17.19
CA PHE A 6 -0.99 -74.23 -16.35
C PHE A 6 -1.53 -72.91 -16.92
N LEU A 7 -2.64 -72.44 -16.36
CA LEU A 7 -3.05 -71.04 -16.47
C LEU A 7 -2.00 -70.23 -15.70
N THR A 8 -0.99 -69.73 -16.41
CA THR A 8 -0.10 -68.68 -15.94
C THR A 8 -0.97 -67.46 -15.62
N ALA A 9 -1.24 -67.25 -14.34
CA ALA A 9 -1.76 -65.98 -13.85
C ALA A 9 -0.74 -64.91 -14.23
N CYS A 10 -1.09 -64.10 -15.24
CA CYS A 10 -0.40 -62.86 -15.54
C CYS A 10 -0.56 -61.98 -14.30
N GLN A 11 0.45 -61.96 -13.43
CA GLN A 11 0.52 -61.02 -12.33
C GLN A 11 0.68 -59.65 -12.99
N SER A 12 -0.45 -58.95 -13.21
CA SER A 12 -0.41 -57.58 -13.70
C SER A 12 0.44 -56.80 -12.72
N GLU A 13 1.45 -56.12 -13.24
CA GLU A 13 2.38 -55.36 -12.43
C GLU A 13 1.58 -54.20 -11.82
N GLN A 14 1.14 -54.38 -10.57
CA GLN A 14 0.28 -53.41 -9.90
C GLN A 14 1.12 -52.17 -9.61
N LEU A 15 0.64 -51.01 -10.06
CA LEU A 15 1.21 -49.72 -9.70
C LEU A 15 0.58 -49.29 -8.38
N ASP A 16 1.33 -49.33 -7.29
CA ASP A 16 0.89 -48.78 -6.01
C ASP A 16 1.51 -47.40 -5.78
N ILE A 17 0.67 -46.40 -5.49
CA ILE A 17 1.08 -45.01 -5.28
C ILE A 17 0.49 -44.59 -3.94
N GLN A 18 1.33 -44.08 -3.06
CA GLN A 18 0.91 -43.45 -1.81
C GLN A 18 1.17 -41.96 -1.93
N LEU A 19 0.14 -41.14 -1.74
CA LEU A 19 0.29 -39.69 -1.66
C LEU A 19 0.76 -39.28 -0.26
N LYS A 20 1.43 -38.13 -0.16
CA LYS A 20 1.84 -37.55 1.12
C LYS A 20 0.63 -37.12 1.94
N LYS A 21 -0.39 -36.57 1.27
CA LYS A 21 -1.67 -36.10 1.81
C LYS A 21 -2.70 -35.97 0.68
N ASP A 22 -3.94 -35.71 1.02
CA ASP A 22 -5.06 -35.52 0.09
C ASP A 22 -5.51 -34.06 -0.05
N ARG A 23 -4.98 -33.17 0.80
CA ARG A 23 -5.26 -31.73 0.85
C ARG A 23 -3.97 -30.93 0.80
N TYR A 24 -3.90 -29.93 -0.08
CA TYR A 24 -2.71 -29.11 -0.28
C TYR A 24 -3.06 -27.64 -0.34
N GLU A 25 -2.12 -26.80 0.12
CA GLU A 25 -2.19 -25.37 -0.11
C GLU A 25 -1.98 -25.10 -1.60
N VAL A 26 -2.72 -24.16 -2.18
CA VAL A 26 -2.52 -23.78 -3.57
C VAL A 26 -1.11 -23.19 -3.76
N GLY A 27 -0.41 -23.66 -4.80
CA GLY A 27 1.02 -23.33 -5.02
C GLY A 27 2.02 -24.19 -4.24
N GLU A 28 1.58 -25.09 -3.37
CA GLU A 28 2.47 -26.05 -2.67
C GLU A 28 3.04 -27.11 -3.64
N LEU A 29 2.24 -27.54 -4.61
CA LEU A 29 2.63 -28.52 -5.62
C LEU A 29 3.12 -27.79 -6.87
N SER A 30 4.40 -27.96 -7.22
CA SER A 30 4.90 -27.50 -8.52
C SER A 30 4.42 -28.44 -9.64
N THR A 31 4.32 -29.73 -9.34
CA THR A 31 3.79 -30.76 -10.24
C THR A 31 3.01 -31.83 -9.44
N ALA A 32 2.26 -32.67 -10.14
CA ALA A 32 1.61 -33.83 -9.54
C ALA A 32 2.61 -34.80 -8.88
N CYS A 33 3.88 -34.82 -9.31
CA CYS A 33 4.90 -35.68 -8.71
C CYS A 33 5.20 -35.30 -7.25
N ASP A 34 5.05 -34.02 -6.90
CA ASP A 34 5.36 -33.53 -5.54
C ASP A 34 4.39 -34.11 -4.49
N ALA A 35 3.23 -34.58 -4.93
CA ALA A 35 2.24 -35.22 -4.07
C ALA A 35 2.61 -36.66 -3.67
N VAL A 36 3.54 -37.32 -4.37
CA VAL A 36 3.84 -38.74 -4.16
C VAL A 36 4.82 -38.94 -3.00
N ALA A 37 4.45 -39.80 -2.05
CA ALA A 37 5.32 -40.27 -0.97
C ALA A 37 6.13 -41.50 -1.39
N THR A 38 5.43 -42.52 -1.91
CA THR A 38 6.06 -43.77 -2.35
C THR A 38 5.39 -44.36 -3.59
N VAL A 39 6.17 -45.14 -4.34
CA VAL A 39 5.70 -46.01 -5.41
C VAL A 39 6.06 -47.45 -5.07
N ASN A 40 5.10 -48.36 -5.01
CA ASN A 40 5.29 -49.76 -4.62
C ASN A 40 6.06 -49.89 -3.29
N ASN A 41 5.71 -49.06 -2.30
CA ASN A 41 6.38 -48.96 -0.99
C ASN A 41 7.86 -48.50 -1.04
N VAL A 42 8.33 -48.00 -2.18
CA VAL A 42 9.66 -47.40 -2.33
C VAL A 42 9.53 -45.88 -2.38
N ALA A 43 10.32 -45.19 -1.56
CA ALA A 43 10.36 -43.73 -1.56
C ALA A 43 10.80 -43.17 -2.91
N VAL A 44 10.28 -42.00 -3.26
CA VAL A 44 10.70 -41.25 -4.45
C VAL A 44 12.16 -40.84 -4.27
N SER A 45 13.03 -41.25 -5.20
CA SER A 45 14.46 -40.93 -5.18
C SER A 45 14.79 -39.67 -5.97
N GLU A 46 14.03 -39.38 -7.02
CA GLU A 46 14.26 -38.23 -7.89
C GLU A 46 12.94 -37.73 -8.47
N ILE A 47 12.83 -36.41 -8.63
CA ILE A 47 11.73 -35.74 -9.32
C ILE A 47 12.33 -34.84 -10.41
N ASP A 48 11.93 -35.07 -11.65
CA ASP A 48 12.19 -34.21 -12.79
C ASP A 48 10.93 -33.37 -13.06
N THR A 49 10.94 -32.14 -12.57
CA THR A 49 9.82 -31.21 -12.67
C THR A 49 9.55 -30.75 -14.10
N ASN A 50 10.58 -30.68 -14.94
CA ASN A 50 10.45 -30.24 -16.33
C ASN A 50 9.72 -31.29 -17.17
N ASN A 51 10.10 -32.56 -16.99
CA ASN A 51 9.46 -33.68 -17.67
C ASN A 51 8.23 -34.23 -16.92
N LYS A 52 7.91 -33.66 -15.75
CA LYS A 52 6.82 -34.10 -14.86
C LYS A 52 6.88 -35.60 -14.58
N THR A 53 8.09 -36.07 -14.26
CA THR A 53 8.32 -37.49 -13.98
C THR A 53 9.06 -37.66 -12.67
N LEU A 54 8.87 -38.80 -12.01
CA LEU A 54 9.62 -39.18 -10.83
C LEU A 54 10.26 -40.55 -11.01
N ILE A 55 11.27 -40.84 -10.21
CA ILE A 55 11.93 -42.15 -10.13
C ILE A 55 11.75 -42.71 -8.72
N ALA A 56 11.32 -43.96 -8.64
CA ALA A 56 11.23 -44.72 -7.39
C ALA A 56 11.58 -46.19 -7.67
N GLY A 57 12.55 -46.73 -6.93
CA GLY A 57 13.03 -48.11 -7.14
C GLY A 57 13.55 -48.38 -8.56
N GLY A 58 14.12 -47.38 -9.21
CA GLY A 58 14.59 -47.45 -10.60
C GLY A 58 13.49 -47.38 -11.67
N LYS A 59 12.21 -47.29 -11.28
CA LYS A 59 11.09 -47.15 -12.22
C LYS A 59 10.74 -45.69 -12.41
N LYS A 60 10.55 -45.29 -13.67
CA LYS A 60 10.09 -43.96 -14.05
C LYS A 60 8.56 -43.91 -14.06
N ILE A 61 7.99 -42.92 -13.39
CA ILE A 61 6.55 -42.64 -13.36
C ILE A 61 6.30 -41.26 -13.96
N SER A 62 5.35 -41.17 -14.89
CA SER A 62 4.84 -39.90 -15.42
C SER A 62 3.73 -39.38 -14.50
N CYS A 63 3.80 -38.11 -14.12
CA CYS A 63 2.82 -37.45 -13.26
C CYS A 63 2.08 -36.38 -14.06
N SER A 64 0.77 -36.51 -14.18
CA SER A 64 -0.09 -35.52 -14.79
C SER A 64 -1.09 -35.02 -13.74
N GLY A 65 -1.48 -33.75 -13.82
CA GLY A 65 -2.46 -33.16 -12.92
C GLY A 65 -3.19 -32.03 -13.62
N SER A 66 -4.51 -31.95 -13.42
CA SER A 66 -5.29 -30.81 -13.91
C SER A 66 -5.13 -29.61 -12.98
N GLU A 67 -4.90 -28.43 -13.58
CA GLU A 67 -5.04 -27.10 -12.97
C GLU A 67 -4.62 -26.99 -11.48
N LEU A 68 -3.36 -27.28 -11.18
CA LEU A 68 -2.83 -27.22 -9.80
C LEU A 68 -2.71 -25.79 -9.22
N ASN A 69 -3.21 -24.80 -9.95
CA ASN A 69 -3.15 -23.38 -9.60
C ASN A 69 -4.55 -22.78 -9.35
N SER A 70 -5.58 -23.63 -9.19
CA SER A 70 -6.94 -23.21 -8.87
C SER A 70 -7.47 -24.02 -7.68
N LEU A 71 -8.44 -23.48 -6.95
CA LEU A 71 -9.03 -24.16 -5.79
C LEU A 71 -9.93 -25.32 -6.18
N GLY A 72 -10.25 -26.17 -5.21
CA GLY A 72 -11.18 -27.28 -5.32
C GLY A 72 -10.52 -28.62 -5.66
N GLU A 73 -11.35 -29.60 -6.02
CA GLU A 73 -10.89 -30.94 -6.33
C GLU A 73 -10.07 -30.98 -7.62
N LYS A 74 -8.92 -31.67 -7.57
CA LYS A 74 -8.02 -31.90 -8.70
C LYS A 74 -7.78 -33.39 -8.90
N ILE A 75 -7.61 -33.78 -10.15
CA ILE A 75 -7.30 -35.16 -10.52
C ILE A 75 -5.81 -35.23 -10.85
N LEU A 76 -5.11 -36.10 -10.14
CA LEU A 76 -3.73 -36.50 -10.42
C LEU A 76 -3.74 -37.86 -11.10
N ILE A 77 -2.94 -38.02 -12.14
CA ILE A 77 -2.80 -39.26 -12.91
C ILE A 77 -1.32 -39.65 -12.91
N PHE A 78 -1.04 -40.85 -12.41
CA PHE A 78 0.31 -41.42 -12.35
C PHE A 78 0.40 -42.62 -13.28
N THR A 79 1.26 -42.54 -14.29
CA THR A 79 1.39 -43.57 -15.32
C THR A 79 2.78 -44.20 -15.25
N GLY A 80 2.82 -45.50 -14.96
CA GLY A 80 4.01 -46.35 -15.12
C GLY A 80 3.99 -47.07 -16.49
N GLU A 81 4.90 -48.01 -16.69
CA GLU A 81 5.05 -48.70 -17.99
C GLU A 81 3.82 -49.49 -18.43
N LYS A 82 3.10 -50.11 -17.48
CA LYS A 82 2.00 -51.06 -17.76
C LYS A 82 0.66 -50.67 -17.12
N ALA A 83 0.63 -49.63 -16.29
CA ALA A 83 -0.54 -49.27 -15.50
C ALA A 83 -0.57 -47.76 -15.22
N SER A 84 -1.78 -47.25 -15.00
CA SER A 84 -2.03 -45.89 -14.55
C SER A 84 -2.96 -45.90 -13.33
N LYS A 85 -2.81 -44.92 -12.44
CA LYS A 85 -3.70 -44.68 -11.30
C LYS A 85 -4.10 -43.22 -11.23
N GLU A 86 -5.36 -42.99 -10.87
CA GLU A 86 -5.90 -41.65 -10.63
C GLU A 86 -6.14 -41.43 -9.14
N PHE A 87 -5.93 -40.20 -8.69
CA PHE A 87 -6.19 -39.74 -7.34
C PHE A 87 -6.92 -38.41 -7.40
N VAL A 88 -7.86 -38.21 -6.48
CA VAL A 88 -8.48 -36.90 -6.25
C VAL A 88 -7.82 -36.28 -5.03
N ILE A 89 -7.34 -35.04 -5.19
CA ILE A 89 -6.86 -34.20 -4.09
C ILE A 89 -7.71 -32.93 -4.01
N THR A 90 -7.67 -32.23 -2.89
CA THR A 90 -8.28 -30.91 -2.74
C THR A 90 -7.18 -29.86 -2.65
N LEU A 91 -7.27 -28.82 -3.50
CA LEU A 91 -6.49 -27.60 -3.34
C LEU A 91 -7.32 -26.55 -2.63
N GLU A 92 -6.78 -26.05 -1.54
CA GLU A 92 -7.40 -25.05 -0.67
C GLU A 92 -6.40 -23.93 -0.43
N ASP A 93 -6.91 -22.78 -0.02
CA ASP A 93 -6.12 -21.61 0.32
C ASP A 93 -6.40 -21.30 1.79
N THR A 94 -5.38 -21.57 2.60
CA THR A 94 -5.42 -21.50 4.07
C THR A 94 -4.46 -20.45 4.60
N THR A 95 -3.75 -19.78 3.71
CA THR A 95 -2.75 -18.78 4.06
C THR A 95 -3.42 -17.42 4.19
N PRO A 96 -3.29 -16.73 5.34
CA PRO A 96 -3.82 -15.38 5.48
C PRO A 96 -3.07 -14.33 4.66
N PRO A 97 -3.75 -13.26 4.21
CA PRO A 97 -3.08 -12.15 3.53
C PRO A 97 -2.04 -11.45 4.40
N THR A 98 -1.06 -10.81 3.78
CA THR A 98 -0.04 -10.00 4.45
C THR A 98 -0.36 -8.50 4.31
N ILE A 99 -0.30 -7.77 5.43
CA ILE A 99 -0.40 -6.31 5.47
C ILE A 99 1.00 -5.69 5.51
N HIS A 100 1.39 -5.04 4.42
CA HIS A 100 2.64 -4.28 4.29
C HIS A 100 2.39 -2.83 4.72
N PHE A 101 3.03 -2.47 5.82
CA PHE A 101 3.08 -1.11 6.34
C PHE A 101 4.42 -0.95 7.05
N ASP A 102 5.27 -0.08 6.48
CA ASP A 102 6.68 0.09 6.89
C ASP A 102 6.82 0.87 8.20
N GLY A 103 5.78 1.59 8.61
CA GLY A 103 5.73 2.30 9.89
C GLY A 103 5.20 1.44 11.04
N LYS A 104 5.45 1.89 12.27
CA LYS A 104 4.69 1.46 13.46
C LYS A 104 3.57 2.45 13.80
N GLU A 105 3.77 3.70 13.42
CA GLU A 105 2.94 4.85 13.74
C GLU A 105 2.82 5.72 12.48
N ILE A 106 1.73 6.47 12.38
CA ILE A 106 1.47 7.40 11.27
C ILE A 106 1.36 8.80 11.87
N ALA A 107 2.21 9.74 11.47
CA ALA A 107 2.08 11.14 11.87
C ALA A 107 1.38 11.95 10.76
N VAL A 108 0.40 12.76 11.15
CA VAL A 108 -0.42 13.59 10.26
C VAL A 108 -0.54 14.99 10.86
N GLU A 109 -0.28 16.03 10.10
CA GLU A 109 -0.55 17.40 10.55
C GLU A 109 -2.06 17.68 10.58
N VAL A 110 -2.50 18.46 11.56
CA VAL A 110 -3.89 18.91 11.65
C VAL A 110 -4.34 19.64 10.36
N ASN A 111 -5.58 19.38 9.95
CA ASN A 111 -6.23 19.85 8.73
C ASN A 111 -5.59 19.34 7.42
N ASN A 112 -4.83 18.25 7.45
CA ASN A 112 -4.31 17.63 6.23
C ASN A 112 -5.41 16.85 5.49
N GLU A 113 -6.16 17.54 4.63
CA GLU A 113 -7.22 16.95 3.79
C GLU A 113 -6.71 15.90 2.79
N PHE A 114 -5.39 15.79 2.62
CA PHE A 114 -4.78 14.80 1.75
C PHE A 114 -4.44 13.49 2.47
N PHE A 115 -4.69 13.38 3.77
CA PHE A 115 -4.48 12.13 4.49
C PHE A 115 -5.51 11.07 4.06
N ASN A 116 -5.02 9.94 3.55
CA ASN A 116 -5.81 8.72 3.34
C ASN A 116 -4.97 7.50 3.72
N ILE A 117 -5.47 6.73 4.67
CA ILE A 117 -4.76 5.55 5.18
C ILE A 117 -4.58 4.45 4.12
N HIS A 118 -5.49 4.34 3.15
CA HIS A 118 -5.38 3.35 2.08
C HIS A 118 -4.18 3.60 1.15
N ASP A 119 -3.68 4.84 1.07
CA ASP A 119 -2.52 5.17 0.24
C ASP A 119 -1.20 4.70 0.90
N LEU A 120 -1.23 4.40 2.20
CA LEU A 120 -0.06 4.02 3.00
C LEU A 120 0.08 2.51 3.21
N ILE A 121 -0.98 1.75 2.91
CA ILE A 121 -1.04 0.31 3.20
C ILE A 121 -1.12 -0.47 1.90
N LYS A 122 -0.30 -1.51 1.79
CA LYS A 122 -0.40 -2.51 0.72
C LYS A 122 -0.78 -3.86 1.31
N VAL A 123 -1.65 -4.58 0.64
CA VAL A 123 -2.02 -5.95 1.01
C VAL A 123 -1.68 -6.91 -0.13
N THR A 124 -1.20 -8.09 0.22
CA THR A 124 -0.88 -9.15 -0.75
C THR A 124 -1.26 -10.50 -0.18
N ASP A 125 -1.51 -11.46 -1.05
CA ASP A 125 -1.79 -12.84 -0.67
C ASP A 125 -1.09 -13.81 -1.65
N ASN A 126 -0.92 -15.07 -1.27
CA ASN A 126 -0.32 -16.11 -2.13
C ASN A 126 -1.23 -16.53 -3.29
N PHE A 127 -2.55 -16.46 -3.10
CA PHE A 127 -3.53 -16.88 -4.09
C PHE A 127 -4.43 -15.73 -4.56
N ASP A 128 -4.99 -14.97 -3.64
CA ASP A 128 -5.94 -13.91 -3.96
C ASP A 128 -5.24 -12.64 -4.45
N LYS A 129 -5.51 -12.26 -5.71
CA LYS A 129 -4.97 -11.02 -6.30
C LYS A 129 -5.76 -9.78 -5.91
N ASN A 130 -6.95 -9.93 -5.34
CA ASN A 130 -7.87 -8.85 -5.00
C ASN A 130 -8.23 -8.86 -3.51
N VAL A 131 -7.23 -8.96 -2.66
CA VAL A 131 -7.39 -8.92 -1.20
C VAL A 131 -8.15 -7.66 -0.77
N LYS A 132 -9.17 -7.83 0.06
CA LYS A 132 -9.95 -6.73 0.63
C LYS A 132 -9.27 -6.20 1.89
N LEU A 133 -9.08 -4.88 1.97
CA LEU A 133 -8.66 -4.18 3.18
C LEU A 133 -9.83 -3.40 3.78
N SER A 134 -10.15 -3.68 5.04
CA SER A 134 -11.05 -2.88 5.88
C SER A 134 -10.26 -2.14 6.94
N VAL A 135 -10.73 -0.95 7.32
CA VAL A 135 -10.15 -0.14 8.40
C VAL A 135 -11.27 0.14 9.39
N ASP A 136 -11.15 -0.42 10.59
CA ASP A 136 -12.08 -0.18 11.68
C ASP A 136 -11.52 0.97 12.55
N GLY A 137 -12.36 1.98 12.77
CA GLY A 137 -11.99 3.23 13.45
C GLY A 137 -12.04 4.43 12.51
N ALA A 138 -11.82 5.62 13.05
CA ALA A 138 -11.81 6.86 12.29
C ALA A 138 -10.75 7.82 12.85
N VAL A 139 -10.17 8.61 11.97
CA VAL A 139 -9.21 9.68 12.31
C VAL A 139 -9.91 11.01 12.10
N ASP A 140 -9.98 11.84 13.14
CA ASP A 140 -10.37 13.24 12.98
C ASP A 140 -9.12 14.09 12.71
N ILE A 141 -8.89 14.39 11.44
CA ILE A 141 -7.73 15.20 11.02
C ILE A 141 -7.80 16.66 11.51
N ASN A 142 -8.94 17.13 12.02
CA ASN A 142 -9.11 18.51 12.46
C ASN A 142 -8.78 18.71 13.95
N SER A 143 -8.58 17.61 14.67
CA SER A 143 -8.33 17.62 16.11
C SER A 143 -7.03 16.88 16.41
N PRO A 144 -6.03 17.54 17.00
CA PRO A 144 -4.81 16.87 17.45
C PRO A 144 -5.14 15.74 18.44
N GLY A 145 -4.45 14.61 18.31
CA GLY A 145 -4.67 13.44 19.16
C GLY A 145 -4.24 12.12 18.52
N ASP A 146 -4.36 11.05 19.29
CA ASP A 146 -4.00 9.69 18.87
C ASP A 146 -5.28 8.91 18.51
N TYR A 147 -5.32 8.40 17.28
CA TYR A 147 -6.45 7.66 16.74
C TYR A 147 -6.02 6.21 16.47
N ALA A 148 -6.57 5.28 17.26
CA ALA A 148 -6.35 3.86 17.08
C ALA A 148 -7.23 3.31 15.95
N LEU A 149 -6.63 2.58 15.03
CA LEU A 149 -7.31 1.92 13.92
C LEU A 149 -6.94 0.44 13.90
N SER A 150 -7.89 -0.40 13.51
CA SER A 150 -7.65 -1.83 13.27
C SER A 150 -7.77 -2.13 11.78
N LEU A 151 -6.66 -2.53 11.17
CA LEU A 151 -6.59 -2.91 9.77
C LEU A 151 -6.94 -4.39 9.66
N ILE A 152 -7.88 -4.74 8.78
CA ILE A 152 -8.32 -6.11 8.56
C ILE A 152 -8.19 -6.43 7.06
N ALA A 153 -7.23 -7.27 6.72
CA ALA A 153 -7.11 -7.83 5.38
C ALA A 153 -7.88 -9.16 5.31
N SER A 154 -8.61 -9.40 4.22
CA SER A 154 -9.36 -10.65 4.00
C SER A 154 -9.28 -11.07 2.54
N ASP A 155 -9.04 -12.35 2.31
CA ASP A 155 -9.08 -12.96 0.97
C ASP A 155 -10.46 -13.56 0.62
N VAL A 156 -10.57 -14.09 -0.60
CA VAL A 156 -11.74 -14.80 -1.11
C VAL A 156 -12.04 -16.13 -0.41
N SER A 157 -11.03 -16.76 0.19
CA SER A 157 -11.11 -18.05 0.89
C SER A 157 -11.58 -17.89 2.35
N GLY A 158 -11.61 -16.66 2.85
CA GLY A 158 -12.04 -16.28 4.19
C GLY A 158 -10.90 -16.19 5.21
N ASN A 159 -9.63 -16.29 4.79
CA ASN A 159 -8.51 -16.08 5.72
C ASN A 159 -8.33 -14.59 5.99
N GLN A 160 -7.85 -14.27 7.19
CA GLN A 160 -7.78 -12.88 7.66
C GLN A 160 -6.49 -12.58 8.42
N THR A 161 -5.98 -11.37 8.22
CA THR A 161 -4.91 -10.78 9.03
C THR A 161 -5.39 -9.47 9.64
N LYS A 162 -5.11 -9.27 10.93
CA LYS A 162 -5.41 -8.04 11.66
C LYS A 162 -4.13 -7.35 12.11
N LYS A 163 -4.08 -6.03 11.98
CA LYS A 163 -2.97 -5.20 12.44
C LYS A 163 -3.49 -3.89 13.01
N ASP A 164 -3.16 -3.61 14.26
CA ASP A 164 -3.51 -2.33 14.88
C ASP A 164 -2.43 -1.28 14.56
N VAL A 165 -2.88 -0.07 14.27
CA VAL A 165 -2.03 1.09 13.98
C VAL A 165 -2.55 2.32 14.71
N VAL A 166 -1.66 3.23 15.08
CA VAL A 166 -2.01 4.51 15.69
C VAL A 166 -1.65 5.64 14.73
N VAL A 167 -2.61 6.54 14.52
CA VAL A 167 -2.42 7.78 13.77
C VAL A 167 -2.32 8.94 14.76
N HIS A 168 -1.19 9.61 14.78
CA HIS A 168 -0.91 10.80 15.59
C HIS A 168 -1.21 12.03 14.76
N VAL A 169 -2.31 12.72 15.07
CA VAL A 169 -2.61 14.03 14.51
C VAL A 169 -1.91 15.09 15.37
N THR A 170 -0.93 15.78 14.80
CA THR A 170 -0.12 16.78 15.50
C THR A 170 -0.52 18.19 15.14
N GLU A 171 -0.36 19.12 16.09
CA GLU A 171 -0.51 20.54 15.81
C GLU A 171 0.51 21.02 14.78
N ARG A 172 0.13 22.02 13.99
CA ARG A 172 1.07 22.72 13.09
C ARG A 172 1.96 23.63 13.93
N GLU A 173 3.28 23.49 13.83
CA GLU A 173 4.19 24.46 14.41
C GLU A 173 3.98 25.83 13.74
N LYS A 174 3.56 26.81 14.54
CA LYS A 174 3.33 28.18 14.06
C LYS A 174 4.69 28.88 14.00
N GLU A 175 5.15 29.26 12.81
CA GLU A 175 6.33 30.10 12.69
C GLU A 175 6.08 31.46 13.37
N ILE A 176 6.82 31.74 14.44
CA ILE A 176 6.84 33.05 15.09
C ILE A 176 7.86 33.92 14.34
N ILE A 177 7.39 34.81 13.46
CA ILE A 177 8.24 35.83 12.85
C ILE A 177 8.36 37.00 13.85
N THR A 178 9.53 37.14 14.47
CA THR A 178 9.88 38.35 15.24
C THR A 178 10.21 39.46 14.25
N VAL A 179 9.27 40.39 14.01
CA VAL A 179 9.55 41.59 13.22
C VAL A 179 10.44 42.50 14.06
N ILE A 180 11.73 42.56 13.71
CA ILE A 180 12.63 43.61 14.23
C ILE A 180 12.33 44.84 13.39
N GLU A 181 11.56 45.79 13.92
CA GLU A 181 11.45 47.10 13.29
C GLU A 181 12.80 47.81 13.42
N GLU A 182 13.60 47.77 12.36
CA GLU A 182 14.78 48.62 12.27
C GLU A 182 14.31 50.08 12.19
N ARG A 183 14.58 50.84 13.26
CA ARG A 183 14.37 52.28 13.27
C ARG A 183 15.24 52.92 12.19
N PRO A 184 14.69 53.73 11.27
CA PRO A 184 15.51 54.42 10.29
C PRO A 184 16.42 55.44 10.99
N ILE A 185 17.73 55.32 10.78
CA ILE A 185 18.72 56.32 11.17
C ILE A 185 18.58 57.50 10.22
N TYR A 186 18.04 58.62 10.69
CA TYR A 186 18.11 59.89 9.98
C TYR A 186 19.51 60.49 10.10
N VAL A 187 20.22 60.64 8.98
CA VAL A 187 21.43 61.46 8.88
C VAL A 187 20.99 62.85 8.43
N ASP A 188 20.91 63.79 9.36
CA ASP A 188 20.60 65.19 9.05
C ASP A 188 21.88 65.99 8.80
N GLY A 189 21.93 66.64 7.65
CA GLY A 189 22.97 67.57 7.23
C GLY A 189 22.46 69.01 7.31
N SER A 190 23.03 69.76 8.26
CA SER A 190 23.17 71.21 8.29
C SER A 190 21.92 72.12 8.42
N SER A 191 21.92 72.79 9.57
CA SER A 191 21.58 74.21 9.78
C SER A 191 20.15 74.69 9.52
N SER A 192 19.42 74.92 10.61
CA SER A 192 18.78 76.19 11.02
C SER A 192 17.68 75.84 12.02
N GLY A 193 17.70 76.38 13.24
CA GLY A 193 17.04 77.65 13.50
C GLY A 193 15.71 77.42 14.22
N SER A 194 15.79 77.36 15.55
CA SER A 194 14.86 77.97 16.50
C SER A 194 13.35 77.59 16.50
N SER A 195 12.98 77.07 17.68
CA SER A 195 11.90 77.54 18.56
C SER A 195 10.43 77.15 18.33
N SER A 196 9.90 76.62 19.44
CA SER A 196 8.59 76.92 20.07
C SER A 196 7.33 76.18 19.61
N SER A 197 6.89 75.30 20.52
CA SER A 197 5.61 75.38 21.27
C SER A 197 4.35 75.82 20.52
N ASN A 198 3.33 74.95 20.45
CA ASN A 198 2.26 74.86 21.47
C ASN A 198 1.01 74.10 20.98
N ASN A 199 0.46 73.32 21.91
CA ASN A 199 -0.96 73.08 22.24
C ASN A 199 -2.03 72.70 21.18
N GLY A 200 -2.80 71.65 21.53
CA GLY A 200 -4.25 71.82 21.71
C GLY A 200 -5.19 70.97 20.85
N SER A 201 -5.65 69.85 21.42
CA SER A 201 -6.99 69.22 21.36
C SER A 201 -7.93 69.33 20.13
N SER A 202 -8.43 68.14 19.77
CA SER A 202 -9.85 67.74 19.60
C SER A 202 -10.42 67.47 18.19
N ASN A 203 -10.77 66.18 18.02
CA ASN A 203 -12.01 65.58 17.51
C ASN A 203 -12.31 65.42 16.01
N GLN A 204 -12.97 64.27 15.77
CA GLN A 204 -13.86 63.87 14.67
C GLN A 204 -13.29 63.15 13.42
N GLN A 205 -13.65 61.86 13.38
CA GLN A 205 -14.03 61.01 12.24
C GLN A 205 -13.80 61.55 10.83
N ASN A 206 -13.05 60.77 10.03
CA ASN A 206 -13.51 60.29 8.73
C ASN A 206 -12.78 59.01 8.37
N GLY A 207 -13.54 58.02 7.89
CA GLY A 207 -13.00 56.77 7.38
C GLY A 207 -12.39 56.97 6.00
N GLU A 208 -11.18 56.46 5.82
CA GLU A 208 -10.60 56.09 4.53
C GLU A 208 -9.80 54.82 4.77
N THR A 209 -10.29 53.72 4.20
CA THR A 209 -9.54 52.47 4.08
C THR A 209 -8.39 52.71 3.11
N PRO A 210 -7.11 52.49 3.48
CA PRO A 210 -6.02 52.59 2.53
C PRO A 210 -6.08 51.40 1.57
N SER A 211 -6.44 51.68 0.32
CA SER A 211 -6.31 50.75 -0.80
C SER A 211 -4.84 50.37 -0.98
N ILE A 212 -4.47 49.14 -0.61
CA ILE A 212 -3.16 48.59 -0.93
C ILE A 212 -3.19 48.14 -2.39
N ASN A 213 -2.28 48.69 -3.19
CA ASN A 213 -2.13 48.36 -4.61
C ASN A 213 -1.98 46.85 -4.79
N LYS A 214 -2.84 46.22 -5.62
CA LYS A 214 -2.66 44.85 -6.09
C LYS A 214 -1.36 44.80 -6.91
N GLU A 215 -0.25 44.45 -6.28
CA GLU A 215 0.96 44.05 -6.99
C GLU A 215 0.67 42.73 -7.73
N ASN A 216 1.31 42.55 -8.89
CA ASN A 216 0.98 41.56 -9.93
C ASN A 216 0.56 40.17 -9.38
N LYS A 217 -0.52 39.60 -9.96
CA LYS A 217 -1.08 38.28 -9.58
C LYS A 217 0.06 37.25 -9.37
N PRO A 218 0.18 36.65 -8.18
CA PRO A 218 1.16 35.62 -7.92
C PRO A 218 0.96 34.46 -8.91
N ALA A 219 2.04 34.01 -9.55
CA ALA A 219 1.98 32.83 -10.40
C ALA A 219 1.65 31.59 -9.55
N GLY A 220 0.82 30.69 -10.10
CA GLY A 220 0.59 29.39 -9.46
C GLY A 220 1.91 28.64 -9.28
N ARG A 221 2.09 28.02 -8.11
CA ARG A 221 3.28 27.24 -7.74
C ARG A 221 2.95 25.76 -7.70
N GLU A 222 3.87 24.92 -8.16
CA GLU A 222 3.79 23.46 -8.04
C GLU A 222 4.84 22.95 -7.07
N PHE A 223 4.45 21.97 -6.25
CA PHE A 223 5.28 21.32 -5.24
C PHE A 223 5.32 19.83 -5.59
N LEU A 224 6.22 19.48 -6.51
CA LEU A 224 6.27 18.14 -7.11
C LEU A 224 7.17 17.19 -6.34
N PHE A 225 6.85 15.90 -6.36
CA PHE A 225 7.70 14.88 -5.75
C PHE A 225 9.05 14.73 -6.47
N SER A 226 9.10 15.09 -7.76
CA SER A 226 10.36 15.19 -8.52
C SER A 226 11.32 16.22 -7.93
N ASP A 227 10.79 17.20 -7.20
CA ASP A 227 11.55 18.33 -6.65
C ASP A 227 11.92 18.09 -5.17
N GLY A 228 11.72 16.86 -4.68
CA GLY A 228 12.05 16.44 -3.32
C GLY A 228 10.91 16.57 -2.32
N TYR A 229 9.73 17.03 -2.74
CA TYR A 229 8.53 16.98 -1.90
C TYR A 229 7.97 15.55 -1.80
N ASN A 230 7.14 15.30 -0.79
CA ASN A 230 6.47 14.03 -0.60
C ASN A 230 5.00 14.25 -0.23
N MET A 231 4.29 13.17 0.06
CA MET A 231 2.86 13.16 0.44
C MET A 231 2.52 14.10 1.62
N GLN A 232 3.49 14.45 2.46
CA GLN A 232 3.32 15.36 3.59
C GLN A 232 3.78 16.78 3.20
N THR A 233 4.97 16.91 2.62
CA THR A 233 5.59 18.22 2.43
C THR A 233 5.03 19.00 1.24
N ALA A 234 4.51 18.34 0.20
CA ALA A 234 3.91 19.05 -0.95
C ALA A 234 2.63 19.82 -0.57
N PRO A 235 1.65 19.21 0.14
CA PRO A 235 0.52 19.93 0.71
C PRO A 235 0.91 21.10 1.60
N SER A 236 1.80 20.88 2.58
CA SER A 236 2.17 21.92 3.54
C SER A 236 2.88 23.10 2.86
N ALA A 237 3.72 22.83 1.86
CA ALA A 237 4.35 23.87 1.07
C ALA A 237 3.35 24.64 0.18
N CYS A 238 2.35 23.95 -0.38
CA CYS A 238 1.27 24.60 -1.11
C CYS A 238 0.42 25.50 -0.22
N GLU A 239 0.04 25.03 0.97
CA GLU A 239 -0.79 25.80 1.89
C GLU A 239 -0.03 27.01 2.44
N SER A 240 1.28 26.87 2.70
CA SER A 240 2.16 27.99 3.02
C SER A 240 2.15 29.05 1.93
N ALA A 241 2.23 28.60 0.67
CA ALA A 241 2.15 29.48 -0.48
C ALA A 241 0.78 30.16 -0.65
N LEU A 242 -0.30 29.50 -0.27
CA LEU A 242 -1.65 30.06 -0.25
C LEU A 242 -1.78 31.16 0.82
N ILE A 243 -1.20 30.97 2.00
CA ILE A 243 -1.15 31.98 3.06
C ILE A 243 -0.42 33.25 2.58
N ASP A 244 0.70 33.10 1.86
CA ASP A 244 1.40 34.24 1.26
C ASP A 244 0.54 35.00 0.25
N ALA A 245 -0.24 34.27 -0.57
CA ALA A 245 -1.16 34.88 -1.51
C ALA A 245 -2.31 35.63 -0.81
N HIS A 246 -2.86 35.05 0.26
CA HIS A 246 -3.89 35.69 1.10
C HIS A 246 -3.38 36.99 1.73
N ARG A 247 -2.12 37.02 2.21
CA ARG A 247 -1.49 38.25 2.74
C ARG A 247 -1.37 39.36 1.69
N GLN A 248 -1.27 38.98 0.42
CA GLN A 248 -1.23 39.89 -0.73
C GLN A 248 -2.63 40.23 -1.27
N GLY A 249 -3.69 39.76 -0.62
CA GLY A 249 -5.08 40.07 -1.01
C GLY A 249 -5.63 39.22 -2.15
N TRP A 250 -4.98 38.10 -2.49
CA TRP A 250 -5.42 37.17 -3.52
C TRP A 250 -6.08 35.95 -2.89
N GLY A 251 -7.18 35.45 -3.45
CA GLY A 251 -7.77 34.18 -3.05
C GLY A 251 -7.14 33.01 -3.81
N GLY A 252 -7.19 31.80 -3.25
CA GLY A 252 -6.72 30.61 -3.94
C GLY A 252 -7.10 29.32 -3.24
N ARG A 253 -6.63 28.19 -3.79
CA ARG A 253 -6.69 26.88 -3.14
C ARG A 253 -5.54 25.99 -3.57
N CYS A 254 -5.28 24.97 -2.79
CA CYS A 254 -4.37 23.89 -3.14
C CYS A 254 -5.11 22.73 -3.79
N GLU A 255 -4.59 22.25 -4.92
CA GLU A 255 -5.12 21.12 -5.67
C GLU A 255 -4.07 20.01 -5.77
N ARG A 256 -4.51 18.75 -5.76
CA ARG A 256 -3.62 17.60 -6.04
C ARG A 256 -3.24 17.57 -7.52
N ILE A 257 -2.00 17.20 -7.79
CA ILE A 257 -1.53 16.89 -9.13
C ILE A 257 -1.51 15.36 -9.28
N GLY A 258 -2.50 14.80 -9.98
CA GLY A 258 -2.67 13.35 -10.18
C GLY A 258 -3.80 12.73 -9.36
N GLU A 259 -4.12 11.47 -9.64
CA GLU A 259 -5.25 10.75 -9.02
C GLU A 259 -4.84 9.33 -8.58
N GLY A 260 -5.48 8.83 -7.51
CA GLY A 260 -5.24 7.49 -6.95
C GLY A 260 -3.77 7.29 -6.55
N ALA A 261 -3.18 6.16 -6.94
CA ALA A 261 -1.78 5.84 -6.67
C ALA A 261 -0.75 6.69 -7.45
N ASN A 262 -1.20 7.59 -8.35
CA ASN A 262 -0.33 8.38 -9.23
C ASN A 262 -0.25 9.86 -8.83
N ILE A 263 -0.36 10.17 -7.53
CA ILE A 263 -0.16 11.54 -7.03
C ILE A 263 1.30 11.95 -7.26
N LYS A 264 1.48 13.16 -7.81
CA LYS A 264 2.78 13.73 -8.19
C LYS A 264 3.16 14.98 -7.41
N GLY A 265 2.24 15.55 -6.63
CA GLY A 265 2.49 16.78 -5.88
C GLY A 265 1.22 17.58 -5.61
N SER A 266 1.41 18.84 -5.20
CA SER A 266 0.34 19.82 -4.97
C SER A 266 0.55 21.07 -5.81
N ARG A 267 -0.54 21.73 -6.21
CA ARG A 267 -0.56 22.95 -7.02
C ARG A 267 -1.34 24.04 -6.31
N LEU A 268 -0.75 25.22 -6.20
CA LEU A 268 -1.46 26.43 -5.81
C LEU A 268 -2.17 27.04 -7.02
N VAL A 269 -3.49 27.18 -6.92
CA VAL A 269 -4.33 27.86 -7.90
C VAL A 269 -4.81 29.18 -7.30
N ILE A 270 -4.50 30.29 -7.97
CA ILE A 270 -4.89 31.65 -7.54
C ILE A 270 -6.10 32.15 -8.35
N PHE A 271 -7.13 32.58 -7.63
CA PHE A 271 -8.34 33.19 -8.16
C PHE A 271 -8.16 34.72 -8.32
N ASP A 272 -8.95 35.34 -9.19
CA ASP A 272 -8.93 36.80 -9.44
C ASP A 272 -9.81 37.61 -8.47
#